data_AF-B0SST5-F1
#
_entry.id   AF-B0SST5-F1
#
_cell.length_a   1.000
_cell.length_b   1.000
_cell.length_c   1.000
_cell.angle_alpha   90.00
_cell.angle_beta   90.00
_cell.angle_gamma   90.00
#
_symmetry.space_group_name_H-M   'P 1'
#
loop_
_entity.id
_entity.type
_entity.pdbx_description
1 polymer ?
#
loop_
_entity_poly.entity_id
_entity_poly.type
_entity_poly.pdbx_seq_one_letter_code
_entity_poly.pdbx_strand_id
1 'polypeptide(L)'
;MNSKTKIQFQRLVWIIIGIHLIQCRTHKSNYDLSSFLFSNPPISEIYFSSPGRDIPLETKRKVKEVILSEIRKSKESIRLYVYSLDDYEIITELYAKKRAGLDIQIFGDKEEDYEEVESLGFQVNRWEGTGIHHTKIFLFDRIRLFMGTGNFTTHGLETDHNVYWIQNLTSEESENLILTLSGKNPLGRIPLGSLEYLFAPEAGLEIQSRLLDAIDGAKFSIRYLIYSHYDPVFTLKIWEAWKRGVIVQAIYNVPMNPEAEFLRRNLNQPSQIWEDGNVDFVFKNESYRGGLLHHKTMLVDEKDVYVGSYNYSVSARDKNKEYFVKMDHPLVTHEFLMEWERIRSNAIPVSLLTEVENPNNQSGLHAYSFQRFQNSLFETNLLFQMNGNLDSNANALSKQYETSLSLDGLRFAWRDPLGANRFILNSNSVDPIWEESVVSDLNLSLQSYFFGTKVTLSNGERVVSVSIWDGTNPKETIILDGSSFAMARSDFRVGKNLWMWVQTEERTISFCHTKQKGSFPKWMVFLLNRLHTKQNQNLLCSND
;
A
#
# COMPACT_ATOMS: atom_id res chain seq x y z
N MET A 1 -23.37 30.48 60.71
CA MET A 1 -24.11 30.31 59.43
C MET A 1 -24.46 28.84 59.24
N ASN A 2 -25.74 28.54 59.06
CA ASN A 2 -26.38 27.25 59.28
C ASN A 2 -26.01 26.17 58.22
N SER A 3 -25.98 24.88 58.59
CA SER A 3 -25.63 23.77 57.68
C SER A 3 -26.56 23.63 56.46
N LYS A 4 -27.77 24.21 56.51
CA LYS A 4 -28.72 24.27 55.39
C LYS A 4 -28.29 25.20 54.25
N THR A 5 -27.50 26.25 54.51
CA THR A 5 -27.04 27.17 53.46
C THR A 5 -25.88 26.61 52.63
N LYS A 6 -25.10 25.67 53.18
CA LYS A 6 -24.01 25.00 52.47
C LYS A 6 -24.50 24.01 51.40
N ILE A 7 -25.61 23.31 51.68
CA ILE A 7 -26.21 22.32 50.77
C ILE A 7 -26.93 22.99 49.59
N GLN A 8 -27.55 24.16 49.81
CA GLN A 8 -28.13 24.95 48.72
C GLN A 8 -27.07 25.55 47.79
N PHE A 9 -25.91 25.96 48.32
CA PHE A 9 -24.81 26.49 47.50
C PHE A 9 -24.17 25.40 46.63
N GLN A 10 -24.00 24.18 47.16
CA GLN A 10 -23.48 23.06 46.36
C GLN A 10 -24.45 22.62 45.25
N ARG A 11 -25.77 22.60 45.49
CA ARG A 11 -26.75 22.29 44.43
C ARG A 11 -26.82 23.36 43.34
N LEU A 12 -26.63 24.64 43.68
CA LEU A 12 -26.59 25.74 42.69
C LEU A 12 -25.34 25.64 41.78
N VAL A 13 -24.19 25.24 42.34
CA VAL A 13 -22.94 25.04 41.58
C VAL A 13 -23.06 23.87 40.59
N TRP A 14 -23.72 22.77 40.96
CA TRP A 14 -23.96 21.65 40.04
C TRP A 14 -24.97 21.97 38.94
N ILE A 15 -25.96 22.85 39.19
CA ILE A 15 -26.91 23.30 38.16
C ILE A 15 -26.23 24.27 37.17
N ILE A 16 -25.32 25.13 37.63
CA ILE A 16 -24.56 26.04 36.75
C ILE A 16 -23.54 25.26 35.90
N ILE A 17 -22.90 24.22 36.44
CA ILE A 17 -22.02 23.31 35.68
C ILE A 17 -22.82 22.46 34.68
N GLY A 18 -24.05 22.04 35.02
CA GLY A 18 -24.93 21.31 34.12
C GLY A 18 -25.48 22.15 32.96
N ILE A 19 -25.66 23.46 33.13
CA ILE A 19 -26.14 24.37 32.08
C ILE A 19 -25.01 24.77 31.11
N HIS A 20 -23.74 24.73 31.54
CA HIS A 20 -22.59 24.93 30.63
C HIS A 20 -22.20 23.72 29.79
N LEU A 21 -22.76 22.52 30.06
CA LEU A 21 -22.51 21.32 29.25
C LEU A 21 -23.54 21.07 28.14
N ILE A 22 -24.61 21.87 28.04
CA ILE A 22 -25.70 21.69 27.04
C ILE A 22 -25.66 22.76 25.94
N GLN A 23 -24.71 23.70 25.97
CA GLN A 23 -24.51 24.69 24.90
C GLN A 23 -23.05 24.77 24.44
N CYS A 24 -22.49 23.64 23.99
CA CYS A 24 -21.35 23.67 23.07
C CYS A 24 -21.88 23.58 21.63
N ARG A 25 -22.39 24.71 21.11
CA ARG A 25 -22.25 24.98 19.68
C ARG A 25 -20.81 25.42 19.49
N THR A 26 -20.00 24.56 18.87
CA THR A 26 -18.62 24.86 18.51
C THR A 26 -18.61 25.97 17.46
N HIS A 27 -18.49 27.21 17.91
CA HIS A 27 -17.85 28.24 17.11
C HIS A 27 -16.39 27.80 16.93
N LYS A 28 -15.97 27.50 15.69
CA LYS A 28 -14.55 27.31 15.36
C LYS A 28 -13.80 28.59 15.74
N SER A 29 -13.08 28.56 16.86
CA SER A 29 -12.16 29.61 17.24
C SER A 29 -10.85 29.45 16.45
N ASN A 30 -10.40 30.52 15.80
CA ASN A 30 -9.22 30.61 14.93
C ASN A 30 -7.86 30.56 15.66
N TYR A 31 -7.72 29.76 16.72
CA TYR A 31 -6.41 29.55 17.36
C TYR A 31 -6.17 28.06 17.53
N ASP A 32 -5.69 27.44 16.44
CA ASP A 32 -5.19 26.08 16.48
C ASP A 32 -3.78 26.06 17.12
N LEU A 33 -3.76 25.89 18.44
CA LEU A 33 -2.54 25.77 19.23
C LEU A 33 -1.81 24.43 18.98
N SER A 34 -2.39 23.50 18.20
CA SER A 34 -1.70 22.25 17.83
C SER A 34 -0.46 22.50 16.98
N SER A 35 -0.43 23.62 16.24
CA SER A 35 0.74 24.10 15.49
C SER A 35 1.98 24.39 16.35
N PHE A 36 1.81 24.57 17.66
CA PHE A 36 2.93 24.68 18.61
C PHE A 36 3.37 23.34 19.20
N LEU A 37 2.56 22.29 19.04
CA LEU A 37 2.80 20.96 19.61
C LEU A 37 3.28 19.95 18.56
N PHE A 38 2.97 20.18 17.28
CA PHE A 38 3.35 19.31 16.17
C PHE A 38 3.96 20.13 15.03
N SER A 39 4.90 19.50 14.30
CA SER A 39 5.35 20.00 13.00
C SER A 39 4.17 20.17 12.05
N ASN A 40 4.33 20.97 10.99
CA ASN A 40 3.30 21.03 9.94
C ASN A 40 3.02 19.63 9.38
N PRO A 41 1.74 19.28 9.13
CA PRO A 41 1.39 17.98 8.57
C PRO A 41 2.02 17.81 7.17
N PRO A 42 2.34 16.56 6.78
CA PRO A 42 2.94 16.27 5.48
C PRO A 42 2.03 16.58 4.29
N ILE A 43 0.71 16.54 4.54
CA ILE A 43 -0.34 16.92 3.59
C ILE A 43 -0.90 18.27 4.02
N SER A 44 -1.25 19.12 3.04
CA SER A 44 -1.78 20.46 3.32
C SER A 44 -3.26 20.43 3.73
N GLU A 45 -4.05 19.56 3.11
CA GLU A 45 -5.50 19.50 3.28
C GLU A 45 -5.99 18.06 3.11
N ILE A 46 -7.03 17.65 3.84
CA ILE A 46 -7.66 16.32 3.78
C ILE A 46 -9.18 16.45 3.69
N TYR A 47 -9.79 15.59 2.87
CA TYR A 47 -11.21 15.62 2.56
C TYR A 47 -11.78 14.20 2.48
N PHE A 48 -12.81 13.92 3.25
CA PHE A 48 -13.59 12.69 3.18
C PHE A 48 -14.91 12.94 2.45
N SER A 49 -15.29 12.04 1.55
CA SER A 49 -16.64 12.05 0.98
C SER A 49 -17.65 11.56 2.02
N SER A 50 -18.86 12.11 1.96
CA SER A 50 -19.91 11.87 2.97
C SER A 50 -21.17 11.34 2.30
N PRO A 51 -21.19 10.08 1.83
CA PRO A 51 -22.40 9.48 1.27
C PRO A 51 -23.43 9.21 2.37
N GLY A 52 -24.67 9.00 1.96
CA GLY A 52 -25.80 8.72 2.83
C GLY A 52 -27.04 9.53 2.46
N ARG A 53 -28.22 8.91 2.58
CA ARG A 53 -29.50 9.52 2.20
C ARG A 53 -29.80 10.83 2.92
N ASP A 54 -29.46 10.91 4.21
CA ASP A 54 -29.78 12.05 5.08
C ASP A 54 -28.66 13.10 5.15
N ILE A 55 -27.59 12.93 4.37
CA ILE A 55 -26.50 13.89 4.30
C ILE A 55 -26.89 15.07 3.39
N PRO A 56 -26.78 16.34 3.85
CA PRO A 56 -27.07 17.51 3.04
C PRO A 56 -26.24 17.56 1.76
N LEU A 57 -26.85 18.05 0.67
CA LEU A 57 -26.20 18.12 -0.64
C LEU A 57 -24.89 18.93 -0.62
N GLU A 58 -24.83 20.05 0.12
CA GLU A 58 -23.58 20.82 0.29
C GLU A 58 -22.45 19.96 0.88
N THR A 59 -22.76 19.09 1.84
CA THR A 59 -21.79 18.20 2.46
C THR A 59 -21.31 17.13 1.46
N LYS A 60 -22.22 16.55 0.66
CA LYS A 60 -21.85 15.59 -0.40
C LYS A 60 -20.94 16.22 -1.45
N ARG A 61 -21.21 17.48 -1.81
CA ARG A 61 -20.47 18.22 -2.84
C ARG A 61 -19.12 18.76 -2.38
N LYS A 62 -18.78 18.70 -1.10
CA LYS A 62 -17.57 19.33 -0.53
C LYS A 62 -16.30 19.02 -1.34
N VAL A 63 -16.07 17.76 -1.70
CA VAL A 63 -14.87 17.35 -2.47
C VAL A 63 -14.90 17.93 -3.89
N LYS A 64 -16.06 17.86 -4.56
CA LYS A 64 -16.25 18.43 -5.90
C LYS A 64 -15.95 19.93 -5.91
N GLU A 65 -16.47 20.68 -4.93
CA GLU A 65 -16.25 22.13 -4.84
C GLU A 65 -14.76 22.47 -4.65
N VAL A 66 -14.00 21.65 -3.93
CA VAL A 66 -12.55 21.80 -3.82
C VAL A 66 -11.89 21.63 -5.19
N ILE A 67 -12.21 20.56 -5.92
CA ILE A 67 -11.65 20.31 -7.26
C ILE A 67 -11.99 21.47 -8.22
N LEU A 68 -13.26 21.91 -8.27
CA LEU A 68 -13.68 23.04 -9.10
C LEU A 68 -12.93 24.33 -8.73
N SER A 69 -12.75 24.59 -7.43
CA SER A 69 -11.95 25.71 -6.94
C SER A 69 -10.49 25.62 -7.43
N GLU A 70 -9.86 24.45 -7.35
CA GLU A 70 -8.47 24.29 -7.80
C GLU A 70 -8.33 24.45 -9.31
N ILE A 71 -9.22 23.87 -10.11
CA ILE A 71 -9.28 24.09 -11.58
C ILE A 71 -9.39 25.59 -11.88
N ARG A 72 -10.31 26.31 -11.20
CA ARG A 72 -10.52 27.75 -11.36
C ARG A 72 -9.29 28.57 -11.00
N LYS A 73 -8.48 28.14 -10.04
CA LYS A 73 -7.25 28.82 -9.64
C LYS A 73 -6.09 28.56 -10.60
N SER A 74 -6.08 27.43 -11.32
CA SER A 74 -4.96 27.04 -12.19
C SER A 74 -4.70 28.04 -13.31
N LYS A 75 -3.42 28.27 -13.61
CA LYS A 75 -2.95 29.30 -14.54
C LYS A 75 -2.01 28.81 -15.63
N GLU A 76 -1.29 27.71 -15.40
CA GLU A 76 -0.28 27.19 -16.31
C GLU A 76 -0.70 25.85 -16.94
N SER A 77 -1.04 24.86 -16.11
CA SER A 77 -1.38 23.52 -16.61
C SER A 77 -2.22 22.70 -15.63
N ILE A 78 -2.97 21.74 -16.16
CA ILE A 78 -3.64 20.71 -15.37
C ILE A 78 -3.34 19.35 -15.99
N ARG A 79 -2.73 18.46 -15.21
CA ARG A 79 -2.45 17.09 -15.63
C ARG A 79 -3.27 16.11 -14.81
N LEU A 80 -4.06 15.30 -15.49
CA LEU A 80 -5.00 14.36 -14.90
C LEU A 80 -4.53 12.93 -15.17
N TYR A 81 -4.58 12.09 -14.16
CA TYR A 81 -4.29 10.66 -14.21
C TYR A 81 -5.49 9.94 -13.59
N VAL A 82 -6.46 9.58 -14.40
CA VAL A 82 -7.79 9.14 -13.95
C VAL A 82 -8.03 7.69 -14.34
N TYR A 83 -8.79 6.99 -13.51
CA TYR A 83 -9.37 5.71 -13.92
C TYR A 83 -10.61 5.97 -14.76
N SER A 84 -11.52 6.82 -14.27
CA SER A 84 -12.70 7.31 -14.98
C SER A 84 -12.99 8.77 -14.62
N LEU A 85 -13.69 9.49 -15.52
CA LEU A 85 -14.05 10.91 -15.40
C LEU A 85 -15.41 11.15 -16.07
N ASP A 86 -16.45 11.41 -15.29
CA ASP A 86 -17.83 11.61 -15.78
C ASP A 86 -18.57 12.81 -15.16
N ASP A 87 -17.90 13.56 -14.26
CA ASP A 87 -18.55 14.67 -13.58
C ASP A 87 -18.65 15.90 -14.52
N TYR A 88 -19.86 16.20 -14.96
CA TYR A 88 -20.17 17.28 -15.91
C TYR A 88 -19.64 18.64 -15.49
N GLU A 89 -19.67 18.97 -14.19
CA GLU A 89 -19.22 20.27 -13.69
C GLU A 89 -17.70 20.39 -13.78
N ILE A 90 -16.98 19.33 -13.38
CA ILE A 90 -15.52 19.24 -13.54
C ILE A 90 -15.15 19.32 -15.01
N ILE A 91 -15.80 18.53 -15.87
CA ILE A 91 -15.51 18.49 -17.32
C ILE A 91 -15.77 19.87 -17.97
N THR A 92 -16.87 20.53 -17.61
CA THR A 92 -17.22 21.87 -18.13
C THR A 92 -16.22 22.94 -17.68
N GLU A 93 -15.77 22.89 -16.43
CA GLU A 93 -14.78 23.83 -15.90
C GLU A 93 -13.40 23.61 -16.56
N LEU A 94 -12.99 22.34 -16.77
CA LEU A 94 -11.79 22.02 -17.56
C LEU A 94 -11.92 22.56 -18.98
N TYR A 95 -13.09 22.40 -19.62
CA TYR A 95 -13.32 22.92 -20.97
C TYR A 95 -13.19 24.44 -21.02
N ALA A 96 -13.76 25.16 -20.05
CA ALA A 96 -13.62 26.61 -19.94
C ALA A 96 -12.14 27.02 -19.81
N LYS A 97 -11.35 26.31 -19.00
CA LYS A 97 -9.91 26.56 -18.85
C LYS A 97 -9.11 26.28 -20.10
N LYS A 98 -9.41 25.20 -20.81
CA LYS A 98 -8.81 24.91 -22.13
C LYS A 98 -9.12 26.01 -23.13
N ARG A 99 -10.37 26.49 -23.18
CA ARG A 99 -10.78 27.62 -24.05
C ARG A 99 -10.07 28.92 -23.70
N ALA A 100 -9.68 29.10 -22.43
CA ALA A 100 -8.84 30.19 -21.97
C ALA A 100 -7.34 29.99 -22.25
N GLY A 101 -6.94 28.88 -22.89
CA GLY A 101 -5.56 28.62 -23.32
C GLY A 101 -4.72 27.80 -22.34
N LEU A 102 -5.31 27.23 -21.29
CA LEU A 102 -4.59 26.40 -20.31
C LEU A 102 -4.18 25.05 -20.93
N ASP A 103 -2.95 24.57 -20.65
CA ASP A 103 -2.52 23.23 -21.06
C ASP A 103 -3.20 22.17 -20.18
N ILE A 104 -4.04 21.33 -20.78
CA ILE A 104 -4.76 20.27 -20.07
C ILE A 104 -4.41 18.93 -20.71
N GLN A 105 -3.81 18.06 -19.91
CA GLN A 105 -3.39 16.72 -20.33
C GLN A 105 -4.14 15.67 -19.52
N ILE A 106 -4.83 14.77 -20.22
CA ILE A 106 -5.61 13.71 -19.59
C ILE A 106 -4.95 12.37 -19.90
N PHE A 107 -4.64 11.60 -18.86
CA PHE A 107 -4.17 10.23 -18.91
C PHE A 107 -5.25 9.36 -18.28
N GLY A 108 -5.79 8.43 -19.07
CA GLY A 108 -6.94 7.63 -18.70
C GLY A 108 -6.64 6.13 -18.73
N ASP A 109 -7.47 5.34 -18.06
CA ASP A 109 -7.48 3.91 -18.27
C ASP A 109 -7.89 3.54 -19.71
N LYS A 110 -7.48 2.36 -20.19
CA LYS A 110 -7.78 1.90 -21.56
C LYS A 110 -9.14 1.21 -21.69
N GLU A 111 -9.71 0.73 -20.59
CA GLU A 111 -10.97 -0.01 -20.55
C GLU A 111 -12.17 0.89 -20.24
N GLU A 112 -11.91 2.15 -19.85
CA GLU A 112 -12.94 3.12 -19.49
C GLU A 112 -13.34 4.02 -20.67
N ASP A 113 -14.58 4.51 -20.60
CA ASP A 113 -15.20 5.35 -21.63
C ASP A 113 -14.90 6.85 -21.37
N TYR A 114 -14.46 7.53 -22.43
CA TYR A 114 -14.12 8.95 -22.42
C TYR A 114 -14.78 9.71 -23.58
N GLU A 115 -15.77 9.12 -24.27
CA GLU A 115 -16.38 9.72 -25.46
C GLU A 115 -16.89 11.14 -25.20
N GLU A 116 -17.48 11.38 -24.04
CA GLU A 116 -17.99 12.70 -23.67
C GLU A 116 -16.86 13.75 -23.55
N VAL A 117 -15.78 13.38 -22.85
CA VAL A 117 -14.59 14.23 -22.68
C VAL A 117 -13.95 14.50 -24.04
N GLU A 118 -13.86 13.49 -24.90
CA GLU A 118 -13.31 13.61 -26.25
C GLU A 118 -14.20 14.46 -27.17
N SER A 119 -15.53 14.40 -27.01
CA SER A 119 -16.48 15.22 -27.77
C SER A 119 -16.32 16.72 -27.52
N LEU A 120 -15.82 17.10 -26.34
CA LEU A 120 -15.45 18.47 -25.98
C LEU A 120 -14.04 18.86 -26.47
N GLY A 121 -13.44 18.00 -27.29
CA GLY A 121 -12.18 18.21 -28.00
C GLY A 121 -10.94 17.87 -27.20
N PHE A 122 -11.06 17.29 -26.00
CA PHE A 122 -9.91 16.80 -25.24
C PHE A 122 -9.30 15.55 -25.89
N GLN A 123 -7.98 15.40 -25.77
CA GLN A 123 -7.28 14.18 -26.13
C GLN A 123 -6.99 13.40 -24.85
N VAL A 124 -7.48 12.16 -24.76
CA VAL A 124 -7.20 11.26 -23.64
C VAL A 124 -6.10 10.29 -24.04
N ASN A 125 -4.96 10.38 -23.35
CA ASN A 125 -3.85 9.45 -23.51
C ASN A 125 -4.15 8.20 -22.69
N ARG A 126 -4.64 7.15 -23.35
CA ARG A 126 -5.02 5.89 -22.69
C ARG A 126 -3.78 5.11 -22.26
N TRP A 127 -3.87 4.44 -21.12
CA TRP A 127 -2.81 3.63 -20.54
C TRP A 127 -2.43 2.44 -21.43
N GLU A 128 -1.15 2.27 -21.74
CA GLU A 128 -0.66 1.18 -22.59
C GLU A 128 -0.04 0.02 -21.80
N GLY A 129 0.13 0.17 -20.48
CA GLY A 129 0.73 -0.86 -19.64
C GLY A 129 -0.19 -2.02 -19.30
N THR A 130 0.30 -2.88 -18.41
CA THR A 130 -0.47 -4.00 -17.86
C THR A 130 -1.59 -3.52 -16.94
N GLY A 131 -2.60 -4.36 -16.76
CA GLY A 131 -3.73 -4.06 -15.87
C GLY A 131 -4.43 -2.74 -16.21
N ILE A 132 -5.06 -2.17 -15.19
CA ILE A 132 -5.75 -0.87 -15.24
C ILE A 132 -4.90 0.26 -14.65
N HIS A 133 -5.15 1.49 -15.10
CA HIS A 133 -4.58 2.72 -14.56
C HIS A 133 -5.49 3.31 -13.47
N HIS A 134 -5.11 3.12 -12.21
CA HIS A 134 -6.03 3.28 -11.08
C HIS A 134 -5.57 4.34 -10.05
N THR A 135 -4.66 5.24 -10.41
CA THR A 135 -4.00 6.20 -9.50
C THR A 135 -4.81 7.43 -9.06
N LYS A 136 -5.76 7.94 -9.87
CA LYS A 136 -6.67 9.06 -9.51
C LYS A 136 -5.96 10.31 -8.98
N ILE A 137 -5.23 11.00 -9.85
CA ILE A 137 -4.43 12.18 -9.53
C ILE A 137 -4.83 13.37 -10.41
N PHE A 138 -4.92 14.55 -9.81
CA PHE A 138 -4.83 15.85 -10.47
C PHE A 138 -3.54 16.55 -10.03
N LEU A 139 -2.81 17.10 -10.99
CA LEU A 139 -1.64 17.92 -10.75
C LEU A 139 -1.89 19.30 -11.37
N PHE A 140 -2.11 20.29 -10.53
CA PHE A 140 -2.36 21.68 -10.91
C PHE A 140 -1.06 22.47 -10.90
N ASP A 141 -0.76 23.14 -12.03
CA ASP A 141 0.38 24.02 -12.24
C ASP A 141 1.74 23.40 -11.83
N ARG A 142 1.86 22.07 -11.85
CA ARG A 142 3.04 21.30 -11.41
C ARG A 142 3.45 21.52 -9.94
N ILE A 143 2.64 22.19 -9.14
CA ILE A 143 2.99 22.55 -7.76
C ILE A 143 1.96 22.07 -6.75
N ARG A 144 0.79 21.61 -7.20
CA ARG A 144 -0.31 21.23 -6.30
C ARG A 144 -0.92 19.91 -6.74
N LEU A 145 -0.63 18.88 -5.95
CA LEU A 145 -1.09 17.51 -6.14
C LEU A 145 -2.38 17.31 -5.37
N PHE A 146 -3.46 16.99 -6.08
CA PHE A 146 -4.71 16.49 -5.50
C PHE A 146 -4.84 15.02 -5.86
N MET A 147 -5.00 14.15 -4.86
CA MET A 147 -5.10 12.72 -5.07
C MET A 147 -5.98 12.08 -4.01
N GLY A 148 -6.39 10.84 -4.25
CA GLY A 148 -7.22 10.12 -3.28
C GLY A 148 -7.55 8.71 -3.71
N THR A 149 -8.47 8.10 -2.98
CA THR A 149 -8.83 6.68 -3.14
C THR A 149 -9.93 6.47 -4.18
N GLY A 150 -10.68 7.53 -4.48
CA GLY A 150 -11.88 7.51 -5.32
C GLY A 150 -11.69 8.07 -6.72
N ASN A 151 -12.56 7.63 -7.63
CA ASN A 151 -12.62 8.14 -9.00
C ASN A 151 -13.16 9.58 -9.03
N PHE A 152 -12.86 10.32 -10.10
CA PHE A 152 -13.39 11.67 -10.32
C PHE A 152 -14.70 11.63 -11.10
N THR A 153 -15.60 10.78 -10.60
CA THR A 153 -16.95 10.63 -11.11
C THR A 153 -17.93 11.25 -10.14
N THR A 154 -19.14 11.57 -10.61
CA THR A 154 -20.22 12.07 -9.73
C THR A 154 -20.40 11.14 -8.53
N HIS A 155 -20.38 9.83 -8.78
CA HIS A 155 -20.52 8.82 -7.73
C HIS A 155 -19.31 8.72 -6.80
N GLY A 156 -18.09 8.74 -7.35
CA GLY A 156 -16.87 8.70 -6.55
C GLY A 156 -16.76 9.87 -5.57
N LEU A 157 -17.26 11.04 -5.99
CA LEU A 157 -17.21 12.28 -5.20
C LEU A 157 -18.35 12.39 -4.18
N GLU A 158 -19.56 11.89 -4.49
CA GLU A 158 -20.77 12.17 -3.69
C GLU A 158 -21.39 10.94 -3.01
N THR A 159 -21.30 9.75 -3.61
CA THR A 159 -22.04 8.54 -3.16
C THR A 159 -21.14 7.42 -2.65
N ASP A 160 -19.84 7.48 -2.92
CA ASP A 160 -18.86 6.51 -2.43
C ASP A 160 -18.16 7.01 -1.16
N HIS A 161 -17.65 6.10 -0.34
CA HIS A 161 -16.75 6.41 0.76
C HIS A 161 -15.30 6.47 0.26
N ASN A 162 -14.73 7.68 0.29
CA ASN A 162 -13.40 8.00 -0.22
C ASN A 162 -12.71 9.03 0.65
N VAL A 163 -11.38 9.05 0.56
CA VAL A 163 -10.53 10.11 1.09
C VAL A 163 -9.70 10.71 -0.04
N TYR A 164 -9.52 12.02 0.02
CA TYR A 164 -8.71 12.83 -0.86
C TYR A 164 -7.85 13.78 -0.05
N TRP A 165 -6.70 14.17 -0.58
CA TRP A 165 -5.82 15.15 0.06
C TRP A 165 -5.07 15.98 -0.96
N ILE A 166 -4.57 17.11 -0.50
CA ILE A 166 -3.74 18.03 -1.27
C ILE A 166 -2.33 18.08 -0.68
N GLN A 167 -1.33 18.04 -1.56
CA GLN A 167 0.06 18.27 -1.22
C GLN A 167 0.67 19.31 -2.16
N ASN A 168 1.47 20.23 -1.62
CA ASN A 168 2.27 21.12 -2.44
C ASN A 168 3.57 20.42 -2.81
N LEU A 169 3.99 20.57 -4.07
CA LEU A 169 5.19 19.96 -4.62
C LEU A 169 6.19 21.05 -5.02
N THR A 170 7.47 20.74 -4.84
CA THR A 170 8.57 21.39 -5.55
C THR A 170 8.57 20.96 -7.02
N SER A 171 9.26 21.72 -7.87
CA SER A 171 9.42 21.37 -9.28
C SER A 171 10.09 20.00 -9.46
N GLU A 172 11.10 19.67 -8.64
CA GLU A 172 11.79 18.38 -8.70
C GLU A 172 10.86 17.21 -8.35
N GLU A 173 10.08 17.34 -7.28
CA GLU A 173 9.09 16.34 -6.88
C GLU A 173 8.01 16.13 -7.96
N SER A 174 7.55 17.21 -8.59
CA SER A 174 6.60 17.13 -9.69
C SER A 174 7.18 16.38 -10.90
N GLU A 175 8.42 16.67 -11.30
CA GLU A 175 9.06 15.95 -12.41
C GLU A 175 9.28 14.47 -12.07
N ASN A 176 9.70 14.15 -10.85
CA ASN A 176 9.86 12.76 -10.38
C ASN A 176 8.53 11.99 -10.33
N LEU A 177 7.45 12.65 -9.91
CA LEU A 177 6.10 12.09 -9.95
C LEU A 177 5.65 11.82 -11.39
N ILE A 178 5.83 12.79 -12.30
CA ILE A 178 5.48 12.64 -13.72
C ILE A 178 6.28 11.48 -14.36
N LEU A 179 7.58 11.39 -14.08
CA LEU A 179 8.43 10.29 -14.53
C LEU A 179 7.92 8.94 -14.03
N THR A 180 7.53 8.86 -12.75
CA THR A 180 7.01 7.63 -12.13
C THR A 180 5.66 7.21 -12.68
N LEU A 181 4.74 8.16 -12.88
CA LEU A 181 3.44 7.90 -13.50
C LEU A 181 3.58 7.51 -14.98
N SER A 182 4.64 7.95 -15.66
CA SER A 182 4.97 7.51 -17.02
C SER A 182 5.68 6.15 -17.11
N GLY A 183 5.87 5.45 -15.97
CA GLY A 183 6.52 4.13 -15.93
C GLY A 183 8.05 4.17 -16.11
N LYS A 184 8.69 5.34 -15.95
CA LYS A 184 10.14 5.52 -16.14
C LYS A 184 10.95 5.41 -14.85
N ASN A 185 10.30 5.30 -13.69
CA ASN A 185 10.96 5.05 -12.41
C ASN A 185 10.93 3.55 -12.10
N PRO A 186 12.04 2.82 -12.27
CA PRO A 186 12.04 1.35 -12.13
C PRO A 186 11.83 0.87 -10.71
N LEU A 187 12.05 1.73 -9.70
CA LEU A 187 11.84 1.36 -8.30
C LEU A 187 10.39 1.60 -7.85
N GLY A 188 9.63 2.41 -8.58
CA GLY A 188 8.28 2.82 -8.18
C GLY A 188 8.23 3.55 -6.85
N ARG A 189 9.35 4.07 -6.34
CA ARG A 189 9.44 4.79 -5.06
C ARG A 189 9.76 6.25 -5.33
N ILE A 190 8.99 7.16 -4.72
CA ILE A 190 9.28 8.59 -4.75
C ILE A 190 9.06 9.23 -3.37
N PRO A 191 9.99 10.06 -2.89
CA PRO A 191 9.71 10.98 -1.79
C PRO A 191 8.93 12.18 -2.33
N LEU A 192 7.84 12.55 -1.65
CA LEU A 192 7.13 13.82 -1.83
C LEU A 192 6.98 14.46 -0.46
N GLY A 193 7.69 15.56 -0.21
CA GLY A 193 7.85 16.15 1.12
C GLY A 193 8.49 15.16 2.08
N SER A 194 7.88 14.97 3.24
CA SER A 194 8.30 13.96 4.22
C SER A 194 7.61 12.60 4.03
N LEU A 195 6.80 12.44 2.98
CA LEU A 195 6.11 11.18 2.69
C LEU A 195 6.84 10.40 1.61
N GLU A 196 6.76 9.09 1.73
CA GLU A 196 7.22 8.16 0.72
C GLU A 196 6.03 7.51 0.04
N TYR A 197 5.94 7.70 -1.27
CA TYR A 197 4.95 7.09 -2.13
C TYR A 197 5.56 5.90 -2.88
N LEU A 198 4.84 4.79 -2.86
CA LEU A 198 5.16 3.58 -3.61
C LEU A 198 4.11 3.39 -4.71
N PHE A 199 4.55 3.02 -5.91
CA PHE A 199 3.72 2.82 -7.08
C PHE A 199 3.84 1.37 -7.57
N ALA A 200 2.70 0.69 -7.66
CA ALA A 200 2.61 -0.58 -8.35
C ALA A 200 2.49 -0.36 -9.87
N PRO A 201 2.90 -1.33 -10.71
CA PRO A 201 3.42 -2.64 -10.35
C PRO A 201 4.90 -2.67 -9.94
N GLU A 202 5.64 -1.57 -10.11
CA GLU A 202 7.10 -1.53 -9.90
C GLU A 202 7.46 -1.84 -8.43
N ALA A 203 6.80 -1.18 -7.48
CA ALA A 203 6.97 -1.38 -6.03
C ALA A 203 5.94 -2.33 -5.41
N GLY A 204 5.18 -3.09 -6.20
CA GLY A 204 4.03 -3.87 -5.70
C GLY A 204 4.36 -4.86 -4.57
N LEU A 205 5.45 -5.63 -4.72
CA LEU A 205 5.92 -6.56 -3.67
C LEU A 205 6.33 -5.83 -2.39
N GLU A 206 6.87 -4.62 -2.50
CA GLU A 206 7.21 -3.80 -1.34
C GLU A 206 5.93 -3.25 -0.68
N ILE A 207 4.94 -2.79 -1.46
CA ILE A 207 3.64 -2.35 -0.91
C ILE A 207 2.99 -3.48 -0.09
N GLN A 208 2.91 -4.69 -0.64
CA GLN A 208 2.42 -5.86 0.08
C GLN A 208 3.24 -6.07 1.37
N SER A 209 4.57 -6.06 1.28
CA SER A 209 5.44 -6.31 2.44
C SER A 209 5.34 -5.23 3.52
N ARG A 210 5.09 -3.96 3.16
CA ARG A 210 4.84 -2.86 4.10
C ARG A 210 3.53 -3.06 4.87
N LEU A 211 2.48 -3.53 4.20
CA LEU A 211 1.22 -3.89 4.83
C LEU A 211 1.39 -5.09 5.79
N LEU A 212 2.07 -6.15 5.35
CA LEU A 212 2.30 -7.34 6.19
C LEU A 212 3.18 -7.01 7.41
N ASP A 213 4.23 -6.21 7.24
CA ASP A 213 5.05 -5.70 8.33
C ASP A 213 4.24 -4.90 9.36
N ALA A 214 3.31 -4.07 8.88
CA ALA A 214 2.46 -3.27 9.75
C ALA A 214 1.58 -4.17 10.62
N ILE A 215 1.01 -5.22 10.01
CA ILE A 215 0.20 -6.22 10.71
C ILE A 215 1.06 -6.99 11.73
N ASP A 216 2.27 -7.43 11.35
CA ASP A 216 3.19 -8.13 12.25
C ASP A 216 3.72 -7.25 13.39
N GLY A 217 3.92 -5.97 13.11
CA GLY A 217 4.35 -4.97 14.07
C GLY A 217 3.28 -4.60 15.10
N ALA A 218 1.99 -4.66 14.72
CA ALA A 218 0.86 -4.21 15.53
C ALA A 218 0.85 -4.82 16.94
N LYS A 219 0.56 -3.98 17.93
CA LYS A 219 0.55 -4.35 19.36
C LYS A 219 -0.83 -4.35 19.98
N PHE A 220 -1.73 -3.49 19.51
CA PHE A 220 -3.01 -3.23 20.16
C PHE A 220 -4.19 -3.36 19.20
N SER A 221 -4.13 -2.73 18.02
CA SER A 221 -5.27 -2.72 17.10
C SER A 221 -4.88 -2.62 15.63
N ILE A 222 -5.70 -3.23 14.79
CA ILE A 222 -5.70 -3.06 13.35
C ILE A 222 -7.14 -2.76 12.94
N ARG A 223 -7.36 -1.60 12.30
CA ARG A 223 -8.67 -1.22 11.75
C ARG A 223 -8.53 -0.95 10.27
N TYR A 224 -9.37 -1.52 9.40
CA TYR A 224 -9.24 -1.24 7.97
C TYR A 224 -10.57 -1.18 7.19
N LEU A 225 -10.61 -0.26 6.24
CA LEU A 225 -11.69 -0.02 5.29
C LEU A 225 -11.24 -0.50 3.93
N ILE A 226 -11.95 -1.42 3.28
CA ILE A 226 -11.47 -1.99 2.03
C ILE A 226 -12.59 -2.26 1.02
N TYR A 227 -12.32 -1.92 -0.24
CA TYR A 227 -13.20 -2.28 -1.35
C TYR A 227 -13.12 -3.77 -1.65
N SER A 228 -11.91 -4.27 -1.89
CA SER A 228 -11.67 -5.68 -2.16
C SER A 228 -10.37 -6.19 -1.54
N HIS A 229 -10.43 -7.43 -1.06
CA HIS A 229 -9.33 -8.15 -0.43
C HIS A 229 -9.39 -9.61 -0.88
N TYR A 230 -8.37 -10.02 -1.62
CA TYR A 230 -8.21 -11.37 -2.20
C TYR A 230 -6.82 -11.93 -1.93
N ASP A 231 -6.05 -11.31 -1.03
CA ASP A 231 -4.70 -11.71 -0.66
C ASP A 231 -4.74 -12.65 0.57
N PRO A 232 -4.68 -13.98 0.39
CA PRO A 232 -4.66 -14.94 1.49
C PRO A 232 -3.45 -14.79 2.42
N VAL A 233 -2.33 -14.19 1.98
CA VAL A 233 -1.19 -13.90 2.87
C VAL A 233 -1.58 -12.77 3.83
N PHE A 234 -2.26 -11.75 3.33
CA PHE A 234 -2.82 -10.69 4.18
C PHE A 234 -3.82 -11.28 5.19
N THR A 235 -4.75 -12.15 4.75
CA THR A 235 -5.67 -12.85 5.66
C THR A 235 -4.94 -13.69 6.73
N LEU A 236 -3.92 -14.45 6.32
CA LEU A 236 -3.09 -15.23 7.24
C LEU A 236 -2.46 -14.31 8.31
N LYS A 237 -1.88 -13.18 7.90
CA LYS A 237 -1.25 -12.22 8.82
C LYS A 237 -2.25 -11.57 9.76
N ILE A 238 -3.44 -11.19 9.28
CA ILE A 238 -4.50 -10.67 10.13
C ILE A 238 -4.94 -11.70 11.18
N TRP A 239 -5.10 -12.96 10.77
CA TRP A 239 -5.45 -14.05 11.67
C TRP A 239 -4.36 -14.32 12.71
N GLU A 240 -3.08 -14.28 12.31
CA GLU A 240 -1.95 -14.37 13.23
C GLU A 240 -1.92 -13.19 14.22
N ALA A 241 -2.17 -11.95 13.76
CA ALA A 241 -2.25 -10.78 14.63
C ALA A 241 -3.36 -10.91 15.68
N TRP A 242 -4.55 -11.33 15.27
CA TRP A 242 -5.65 -11.60 16.20
C TRP A 242 -5.28 -12.67 17.23
N LYS A 243 -4.64 -13.76 16.82
CA LYS A 243 -4.12 -14.79 17.76
C LYS A 243 -3.08 -14.26 18.74
N ARG A 244 -2.32 -13.22 18.37
CA ARG A 244 -1.39 -12.52 19.27
C ARG A 244 -2.10 -11.57 20.25
N GLY A 245 -3.43 -11.43 20.16
CA GLY A 245 -4.24 -10.57 21.01
C GLY A 245 -4.49 -9.16 20.45
N VAL A 246 -4.10 -8.89 19.20
CA VAL A 246 -4.40 -7.62 18.52
C VAL A 246 -5.88 -7.55 18.18
N ILE A 247 -6.54 -6.43 18.49
CA ILE A 247 -7.94 -6.21 18.13
C ILE A 247 -8.04 -5.94 16.64
N VAL A 248 -8.72 -6.79 15.89
CA VAL A 248 -8.90 -6.65 14.44
C VAL A 248 -10.32 -6.23 14.12
N GLN A 249 -10.47 -5.08 13.48
CA GLN A 249 -11.76 -4.55 13.06
C GLN A 249 -11.71 -4.19 11.58
N ALA A 250 -12.72 -4.55 10.79
CA ALA A 250 -12.73 -4.15 9.39
C ALA A 250 -14.11 -3.94 8.81
N ILE A 251 -14.20 -3.02 7.85
CA ILE A 251 -15.43 -2.73 7.13
C ILE A 251 -15.15 -2.98 5.64
N TYR A 252 -16.01 -3.80 5.04
CA TYR A 252 -15.92 -4.22 3.65
C TYR A 252 -17.03 -3.59 2.82
N ASN A 253 -16.71 -3.30 1.56
CA ASN A 253 -17.71 -3.04 0.53
C ASN A 253 -18.63 -4.26 0.36
N VAL A 254 -19.93 -4.03 0.14
CA VAL A 254 -20.90 -5.08 -0.18
C VAL A 254 -20.91 -5.37 -1.70
N PRO A 255 -20.95 -6.64 -2.13
CA PRO A 255 -20.93 -7.87 -1.34
C PRO A 255 -19.53 -8.22 -0.81
N MET A 256 -19.49 -8.87 0.35
CA MET A 256 -18.25 -9.37 0.94
C MET A 256 -17.61 -10.48 0.11
N ASN A 257 -16.29 -10.44 -0.02
CA ASN A 257 -15.52 -11.48 -0.70
C ASN A 257 -15.18 -12.66 0.24
N PRO A 258 -14.65 -13.78 -0.30
CA PRO A 258 -14.41 -14.97 0.52
C PRO A 258 -13.37 -14.78 1.63
N GLU A 259 -12.37 -13.89 1.47
CA GLU A 259 -11.40 -13.58 2.53
C GLU A 259 -12.07 -12.92 3.74
N ALA A 260 -12.97 -11.98 3.45
CA ALA A 260 -13.77 -11.28 4.44
C ALA A 260 -14.65 -12.26 5.22
N GLU A 261 -15.27 -13.22 4.51
CA GLU A 261 -16.11 -14.25 5.11
C GLU A 261 -15.31 -15.20 6.02
N PHE A 262 -14.10 -15.58 5.61
CA PHE A 262 -13.21 -16.36 6.47
C PHE A 262 -12.90 -15.60 7.77
N LEU A 263 -12.51 -14.32 7.69
CA LEU A 263 -12.22 -13.53 8.89
C LEU A 263 -13.46 -13.36 9.77
N ARG A 264 -14.62 -13.08 9.17
CA ARG A 264 -15.89 -12.95 9.88
C ARG A 264 -16.22 -14.19 10.73
N ARG A 265 -16.01 -15.39 10.19
CA ARG A 265 -16.29 -16.67 10.89
C ARG A 265 -15.29 -16.98 12.00
N ASN A 266 -14.06 -16.49 11.89
CA ASN A 266 -12.96 -16.90 12.78
C ASN A 266 -12.59 -15.85 13.84
N LEU A 267 -12.90 -14.58 13.62
CA LEU A 267 -12.66 -13.53 14.60
C LEU A 267 -13.77 -13.51 15.66
N ASN A 268 -13.40 -13.28 16.91
CA ASN A 268 -14.33 -13.11 18.02
C ASN A 268 -14.22 -11.71 18.64
N GLN A 269 -15.28 -11.31 19.35
CA GLN A 269 -15.33 -10.01 20.03
C GLN A 269 -14.14 -9.84 20.98
N PRO A 270 -13.49 -8.66 21.01
CA PRO A 270 -13.90 -7.39 20.38
C PRO A 270 -13.52 -7.21 18.89
N SER A 271 -12.92 -8.22 18.27
CA SER A 271 -12.60 -8.22 16.84
C SER A 271 -13.83 -8.58 16.01
N GLN A 272 -14.04 -7.88 14.91
CA GLN A 272 -15.26 -8.02 14.13
C GLN A 272 -15.12 -7.47 12.70
N ILE A 273 -15.87 -8.05 11.77
CA ILE A 273 -16.01 -7.58 10.39
C ILE A 273 -17.44 -7.06 10.18
N TRP A 274 -17.58 -5.96 9.45
CA TRP A 274 -18.85 -5.35 9.05
C TRP A 274 -18.92 -5.14 7.54
N GLU A 275 -20.15 -4.99 7.06
CA GLU A 275 -20.44 -4.34 5.78
C GLU A 275 -20.55 -2.83 5.98
N ASP A 276 -20.18 -2.04 4.98
CA ASP A 276 -20.13 -0.57 5.07
C ASP A 276 -21.49 0.09 5.34
N GLY A 277 -22.59 -0.57 4.97
CA GLY A 277 -23.94 -0.08 5.21
C GLY A 277 -24.31 1.13 4.34
N ASN A 278 -23.55 1.39 3.28
CA ASN A 278 -23.85 2.48 2.36
C ASN A 278 -25.14 2.14 1.59
N VAL A 279 -26.08 3.08 1.54
CA VAL A 279 -27.40 2.89 0.92
C VAL A 279 -27.57 3.69 -0.37
N ASP A 280 -26.57 4.46 -0.78
CA ASP A 280 -26.56 5.25 -2.01
C ASP A 280 -26.19 4.38 -3.24
N PHE A 281 -26.70 3.15 -3.29
CA PHE A 281 -26.42 2.21 -4.38
C PHE A 281 -26.95 2.72 -5.71
N VAL A 282 -26.08 2.73 -6.71
CA VAL A 282 -26.46 2.95 -8.10
C VAL A 282 -26.06 1.73 -8.89
N PHE A 283 -27.03 0.94 -9.35
CA PHE A 283 -26.78 -0.25 -10.16
C PHE A 283 -27.11 0.02 -11.63
N LYS A 284 -26.11 -0.09 -12.51
CA LYS A 284 -26.26 0.14 -13.96
C LYS A 284 -25.35 -0.81 -14.72
N ASN A 285 -25.83 -1.37 -15.84
CA ASN A 285 -25.09 -2.33 -16.68
C ASN A 285 -24.47 -3.45 -15.85
N GLU A 286 -25.29 -4.09 -15.00
CA GLU A 286 -24.88 -5.21 -14.14
C GLU A 286 -23.75 -4.92 -13.15
N SER A 287 -23.46 -3.63 -12.88
CA SER A 287 -22.40 -3.19 -11.98
C SER A 287 -22.88 -2.08 -11.04
N TYR A 288 -22.35 -2.07 -9.81
CA TYR A 288 -22.51 -0.93 -8.92
C TYR A 288 -21.61 0.21 -9.40
N ARG A 289 -22.22 1.35 -9.68
CA ARG A 289 -21.57 2.59 -10.13
C ARG A 289 -21.44 3.63 -9.02
N GLY A 290 -22.17 3.46 -7.92
CA GLY A 290 -22.11 4.29 -6.73
C GLY A 290 -22.58 3.52 -5.50
N GLY A 291 -22.24 4.04 -4.33
CA GLY A 291 -22.52 3.37 -3.06
C GLY A 291 -21.37 2.48 -2.60
N LEU A 292 -20.13 2.79 -3.03
CA LEU A 292 -18.97 1.90 -2.84
C LEU A 292 -18.07 2.34 -1.68
N LEU A 293 -17.46 1.39 -0.97
CA LEU A 293 -16.38 1.65 -0.01
C LEU A 293 -15.01 1.62 -0.70
N HIS A 294 -14.61 2.73 -1.30
CA HIS A 294 -13.36 2.86 -2.04
C HIS A 294 -12.15 3.31 -1.20
N HIS A 295 -12.29 3.41 0.12
CA HIS A 295 -11.33 4.03 1.03
C HIS A 295 -9.95 3.33 1.15
N LYS A 296 -9.87 1.99 1.03
CA LYS A 296 -8.61 1.21 0.96
C LYS A 296 -7.55 1.68 1.97
N THR A 297 -7.93 1.72 3.25
CA THR A 297 -7.11 2.27 4.33
C THR A 297 -6.99 1.29 5.47
N MET A 298 -5.80 1.21 6.07
CA MET A 298 -5.53 0.48 7.29
C MET A 298 -4.90 1.41 8.34
N LEU A 299 -5.44 1.37 9.54
CA LEU A 299 -4.97 2.05 10.73
C LEU A 299 -4.36 1.00 11.66
N VAL A 300 -3.14 1.24 12.11
CA VAL A 300 -2.43 0.36 13.04
C VAL A 300 -2.11 1.12 14.32
N ASP A 301 -2.49 0.53 15.45
CA ASP A 301 -2.24 1.03 16.81
C ASP A 301 -2.62 2.49 17.03
N GLU A 302 -3.67 2.96 16.32
CA GLU A 302 -4.17 4.35 16.37
C GLU A 302 -3.10 5.40 16.05
N LYS A 303 -2.05 4.99 15.34
CA LYS A 303 -0.85 5.80 15.08
C LYS A 303 -0.53 5.88 13.59
N ASP A 304 -0.44 4.73 12.94
CA ASP A 304 0.00 4.64 11.55
C ASP A 304 -1.21 4.48 10.63
N VAL A 305 -1.23 5.26 9.55
CA VAL A 305 -2.23 5.21 8.47
C VAL A 305 -1.54 4.69 7.22
N TYR A 306 -2.12 3.67 6.60
CA TYR A 306 -1.69 3.12 5.33
C TYR A 306 -2.85 3.28 4.35
N VAL A 307 -2.65 4.06 3.28
CA VAL A 307 -3.72 4.44 2.36
C VAL A 307 -3.20 4.53 0.94
N GLY A 308 -4.08 4.29 -0.03
CA GLY A 308 -3.84 4.58 -1.43
C GLY A 308 -4.92 4.05 -2.35
N SER A 309 -4.62 3.90 -3.63
CA SER A 309 -5.54 3.29 -4.58
C SER A 309 -5.50 1.76 -4.57
N TYR A 310 -4.50 1.19 -3.89
CA TYR A 310 -4.17 -0.23 -3.83
C TYR A 310 -5.21 -1.09 -3.08
N ASN A 311 -5.86 -2.02 -3.79
CA ASN A 311 -6.65 -3.09 -3.17
C ASN A 311 -5.75 -4.24 -2.68
N TYR A 312 -6.16 -5.01 -1.68
CA TYR A 312 -5.35 -6.11 -1.16
C TYR A 312 -5.48 -7.35 -2.06
N SER A 313 -4.83 -7.32 -3.23
CA SER A 313 -4.92 -8.35 -4.27
C SER A 313 -3.66 -8.43 -5.13
N VAL A 314 -3.44 -9.58 -5.77
CA VAL A 314 -2.33 -9.79 -6.71
C VAL A 314 -2.41 -8.87 -7.93
N SER A 315 -3.62 -8.55 -8.43
CA SER A 315 -3.76 -7.63 -9.58
C SER A 315 -3.28 -6.22 -9.23
N ALA A 316 -3.62 -5.71 -8.04
CA ALA A 316 -3.11 -4.44 -7.55
C ALA A 316 -1.58 -4.47 -7.35
N ARG A 317 -1.03 -5.61 -6.93
CA ARG A 317 0.40 -5.84 -6.75
C ARG A 317 1.17 -5.83 -8.06
N ASP A 318 0.76 -6.65 -9.02
CA ASP A 318 1.63 -7.08 -10.12
C ASP A 318 1.24 -6.49 -11.48
N LYS A 319 0.01 -5.96 -11.61
CA LYS A 319 -0.55 -5.55 -12.90
C LYS A 319 -0.99 -4.09 -12.93
N ASN A 320 -1.81 -3.67 -11.99
CA ASN A 320 -2.44 -2.34 -12.02
C ASN A 320 -1.44 -1.23 -11.69
N LYS A 321 -1.66 -0.05 -12.26
CA LYS A 321 -1.00 1.17 -11.81
C LYS A 321 -1.72 1.70 -10.58
N GLU A 322 -1.13 1.45 -9.41
CA GLU A 322 -1.67 1.86 -8.11
C GLU A 322 -0.63 2.69 -7.37
N TYR A 323 -1.05 3.41 -6.33
CA TYR A 323 -0.13 4.02 -5.37
C TYR A 323 -0.48 3.62 -3.93
N PHE A 324 0.50 3.80 -3.05
CA PHE A 324 0.42 3.53 -1.62
C PHE A 324 1.30 4.51 -0.85
N VAL A 325 0.83 4.95 0.32
CA VAL A 325 1.58 5.83 1.22
C VAL A 325 1.30 5.47 2.68
N LYS A 326 2.34 5.54 3.51
CA LYS A 326 2.24 5.51 4.98
C LYS A 326 2.27 6.94 5.50
N MET A 327 1.35 7.28 6.40
CA MET A 327 1.33 8.53 7.16
C MET A 327 1.27 8.22 8.65
N ASP A 328 1.94 9.00 9.48
CA ASP A 328 1.96 8.82 10.95
C ASP A 328 1.92 10.13 11.73
N HIS A 329 1.55 11.22 11.04
CA HIS A 329 1.37 12.51 11.67
C HIS A 329 0.11 12.50 12.55
N PRO A 330 0.19 12.84 13.85
CA PRO A 330 -0.94 12.69 14.79
C PRO A 330 -2.24 13.35 14.34
N LEU A 331 -2.17 14.55 13.76
CA LEU A 331 -3.36 15.24 13.23
C LEU A 331 -4.00 14.48 12.06
N VAL A 332 -3.19 13.90 11.17
CA VAL A 332 -3.70 13.12 10.03
C VAL A 332 -4.33 11.83 10.56
N THR A 333 -3.63 11.11 11.43
CA THR A 333 -4.14 9.89 12.05
C THR A 333 -5.45 10.12 12.79
N HIS A 334 -5.58 11.24 13.50
CA HIS A 334 -6.83 11.61 14.17
C HIS A 334 -7.99 11.77 13.18
N GLU A 335 -7.80 12.47 12.07
CA GLU A 335 -8.83 12.64 11.04
C GLU A 335 -9.30 11.28 10.47
N PHE A 336 -8.37 10.36 10.19
CA PHE A 336 -8.71 9.01 9.74
C PHE A 336 -9.41 8.16 10.80
N LEU A 337 -9.08 8.32 12.09
CA LEU A 337 -9.79 7.64 13.19
C LEU A 337 -11.22 8.15 13.32
N MET A 338 -11.43 9.46 13.17
CA MET A 338 -12.76 10.05 13.17
C MET A 338 -13.59 9.56 11.98
N GLU A 339 -12.97 9.46 10.79
CA GLU A 339 -13.63 8.89 9.62
C GLU A 339 -13.97 7.41 9.80
N TRP A 340 -13.05 6.62 10.35
CA TRP A 340 -13.31 5.23 10.71
C TRP A 340 -14.55 5.11 11.60
N GLU A 341 -14.64 5.91 12.67
CA GLU A 341 -15.79 5.88 13.57
C GLU A 341 -17.09 6.32 12.89
N ARG A 342 -17.03 7.33 12.00
CA ARG A 342 -18.18 7.76 11.20
C ARG A 342 -18.71 6.62 10.33
N ILE A 343 -17.85 5.92 9.60
CA ILE A 343 -18.26 4.79 8.75
C ILE A 343 -18.74 3.62 9.64
N ARG A 344 -17.99 3.25 10.68
CA ARG A 344 -18.35 2.18 11.63
C ARG A 344 -19.72 2.40 12.27
N SER A 345 -20.12 3.64 12.54
CA SER A 345 -21.42 3.95 13.14
C SER A 345 -22.62 3.63 12.23
N ASN A 346 -22.41 3.58 10.91
CA ASN A 346 -23.42 3.21 9.91
C ASN A 346 -23.24 1.77 9.39
N ALA A 347 -22.09 1.15 9.69
CA ALA A 347 -21.75 -0.18 9.24
C ALA A 347 -22.69 -1.23 9.84
N ILE A 348 -23.04 -2.23 9.02
CA ILE A 348 -24.00 -3.26 9.37
C ILE A 348 -23.24 -4.50 9.86
N PRO A 349 -23.47 -4.96 11.10
CA PRO A 349 -22.95 -6.23 11.57
C PRO A 349 -23.55 -7.35 10.73
N VAL A 350 -22.71 -8.16 10.10
CA VAL A 350 -23.20 -9.33 9.36
C VAL A 350 -23.58 -10.43 10.34
N SER A 351 -24.89 -10.60 10.55
CA SER A 351 -25.49 -11.62 11.40
C SER A 351 -25.00 -13.02 11.02
N LEU A 352 -24.69 -13.86 12.01
CA LEU A 352 -24.38 -15.29 11.81
C LEU A 352 -25.60 -16.12 11.33
N LEU A 353 -26.81 -15.59 11.43
CA LEU A 353 -28.06 -16.35 11.28
C LEU A 353 -28.67 -16.32 9.88
N THR A 354 -28.06 -15.65 8.91
CA THR A 354 -28.57 -15.53 7.53
C THR A 354 -27.76 -16.32 6.50
N GLU A 355 -27.36 -17.54 6.85
CA GLU A 355 -27.05 -18.55 5.83
C GLU A 355 -27.82 -19.83 6.16
N VAL A 356 -28.87 -20.10 5.38
CA VAL A 356 -29.23 -21.49 5.07
C VAL A 356 -27.96 -22.09 4.48
N GLU A 357 -27.38 -23.08 5.18
CA GLU A 357 -26.22 -23.84 4.72
C GLU A 357 -26.47 -24.34 3.30
N ASN A 358 -25.97 -23.60 2.31
CA ASN A 358 -25.80 -24.12 0.97
C ASN A 358 -24.34 -24.55 0.90
N PRO A 359 -24.02 -25.85 1.04
CA PRO A 359 -22.64 -26.33 1.09
C PRO A 359 -21.82 -25.99 -0.18
N ASN A 360 -22.48 -25.50 -1.23
CA ASN A 360 -21.85 -24.96 -2.43
C ASN A 360 -21.35 -23.50 -2.29
N ASN A 361 -21.68 -22.75 -1.24
CA ASN A 361 -21.21 -21.36 -1.05
C ASN A 361 -19.79 -21.25 -0.47
N GLN A 362 -19.12 -22.38 -0.18
CA GLN A 362 -17.67 -22.42 0.04
C GLN A 362 -16.86 -22.28 -1.27
N SER A 363 -17.50 -22.07 -2.42
CA SER A 363 -16.93 -22.20 -3.77
C SER A 363 -15.81 -21.23 -4.16
N GLY A 364 -15.27 -20.44 -3.23
CA GLY A 364 -14.16 -19.50 -3.49
C GLY A 364 -13.02 -19.50 -2.47
N LEU A 365 -13.13 -20.21 -1.34
CA LEU A 365 -12.07 -20.25 -0.34
C LEU A 365 -11.12 -21.41 -0.62
N HIS A 366 -9.90 -21.08 -1.00
CA HIS A 366 -8.84 -22.07 -1.15
C HIS A 366 -8.15 -22.33 0.19
N ALA A 367 -7.85 -23.61 0.44
CA ALA A 367 -6.93 -24.01 1.49
C ALA A 367 -5.49 -23.96 0.94
N TYR A 368 -4.56 -23.54 1.80
CA TYR A 368 -3.15 -23.44 1.48
C TYR A 368 -2.30 -24.24 2.48
N SER A 369 -1.35 -25.00 1.94
CA SER A 369 -0.18 -25.40 2.71
C SER A 369 0.91 -24.36 2.45
N PHE A 370 1.69 -23.99 3.45
CA PHE A 370 2.72 -22.97 3.26
C PHE A 370 4.04 -23.32 3.94
N GLN A 371 5.12 -22.82 3.32
CA GLN A 371 6.46 -22.80 3.88
C GLN A 371 6.88 -21.35 4.10
N ARG A 372 7.46 -21.09 5.28
CA ARG A 372 7.88 -19.76 5.69
C ARG A 372 9.39 -19.69 5.83
N PHE A 373 9.97 -18.67 5.20
CA PHE A 373 11.34 -18.23 5.42
C PHE A 373 11.32 -16.81 5.95
N GLN A 374 12.17 -16.53 6.94
CA GLN A 374 12.21 -15.22 7.58
C GLN A 374 13.66 -14.81 7.82
N ASN A 375 13.93 -13.53 7.58
CA ASN A 375 15.20 -12.86 7.87
C ASN A 375 14.92 -11.44 8.43
N SER A 376 15.96 -10.67 8.75
CA SER A 376 15.79 -9.32 9.31
C SER A 376 15.13 -8.33 8.35
N LEU A 377 15.27 -8.55 7.04
CA LEU A 377 14.69 -7.70 6.03
C LEU A 377 13.24 -8.08 5.77
N PHE A 378 12.91 -9.32 5.42
CA PHE A 378 11.57 -9.71 4.98
C PHE A 378 11.20 -11.14 5.36
N GLU A 379 9.90 -11.43 5.25
CA GLU A 379 9.34 -12.77 5.36
C GLU A 379 8.79 -13.22 4.00
N THR A 380 9.15 -14.44 3.58
CA THR A 380 8.67 -15.09 2.37
C THR A 380 7.77 -16.27 2.74
N ASN A 381 6.51 -16.22 2.33
CA ASN A 381 5.50 -17.26 2.46
C ASN A 381 5.24 -17.86 1.07
N LEU A 382 5.64 -19.11 0.89
CA LEU A 382 5.33 -19.89 -0.30
C LEU A 382 3.99 -20.59 -0.06
N LEU A 383 2.94 -20.14 -0.72
CA LEU A 383 1.59 -20.71 -0.59
C LEU A 383 1.40 -21.76 -1.69
N PHE A 384 1.20 -23.01 -1.31
CA PHE A 384 0.94 -24.10 -2.25
C PHE A 384 -0.54 -24.49 -2.18
N GLN A 385 -1.17 -24.56 -3.36
CA GLN A 385 -2.51 -25.08 -3.53
C GLN A 385 -2.54 -26.61 -3.31
N MET A 386 -3.74 -27.19 -3.22
CA MET A 386 -3.92 -28.63 -3.06
C MET A 386 -3.29 -29.47 -4.19
N ASN A 387 -3.18 -28.91 -5.39
CA ASN A 387 -2.52 -29.57 -6.53
C ASN A 387 -0.98 -29.55 -6.43
N GLY A 388 -0.41 -28.85 -5.45
CA GLY A 388 1.04 -28.68 -5.24
C GLY A 388 1.66 -27.49 -5.96
N ASN A 389 0.91 -26.72 -6.74
CA ASN A 389 1.42 -25.55 -7.45
C ASN A 389 1.55 -24.35 -6.49
N LEU A 390 2.60 -23.54 -6.67
CA LEU A 390 2.73 -22.26 -5.99
C LEU A 390 1.64 -21.29 -6.47
N ASP A 391 0.94 -20.71 -5.50
CA ASP A 391 -0.12 -19.74 -5.71
C ASP A 391 0.47 -18.35 -5.99
N SER A 392 -0.13 -17.61 -6.93
CA SER A 392 0.27 -16.25 -7.26
C SER A 392 0.20 -15.27 -6.08
N ASN A 393 -0.58 -15.58 -5.05
CA ASN A 393 -0.70 -14.78 -3.83
C ASN A 393 0.51 -14.89 -2.90
N ALA A 394 1.42 -15.83 -3.12
CA ALA A 394 2.69 -15.89 -2.40
C ALA A 394 3.41 -14.53 -2.46
N ASN A 395 4.09 -14.14 -1.38
CA ASN A 395 4.65 -12.79 -1.22
C ASN A 395 6.16 -12.74 -1.48
N ALA A 396 6.72 -11.53 -1.43
CA ALA A 396 8.16 -11.26 -1.50
C ALA A 396 8.84 -12.01 -2.66
N LEU A 397 9.86 -12.82 -2.37
CA LEU A 397 10.67 -13.54 -3.37
C LEU A 397 10.24 -15.00 -3.54
N SER A 398 9.00 -15.34 -3.20
CA SER A 398 8.48 -16.71 -3.21
C SER A 398 8.78 -17.47 -4.51
N LYS A 399 8.59 -16.85 -5.68
CA LYS A 399 8.90 -17.50 -6.97
C LYS A 399 10.40 -17.76 -7.15
N GLN A 400 11.25 -16.83 -6.73
CA GLN A 400 12.71 -17.01 -6.77
C GLN A 400 13.15 -18.10 -5.79
N TYR A 401 12.52 -18.20 -4.61
CA TYR A 401 12.81 -19.23 -3.61
C TYR A 401 12.35 -20.61 -4.08
N GLU A 402 11.14 -20.73 -4.62
CA GLU A 402 10.63 -21.98 -5.21
C GLU A 402 11.62 -22.52 -6.26
N THR A 403 12.06 -21.64 -7.16
CA THR A 403 12.99 -22.00 -8.25
C THR A 403 14.37 -22.36 -7.69
N SER A 404 14.95 -21.50 -6.83
CA SER A 404 16.31 -21.66 -6.31
C SER A 404 16.46 -22.88 -5.39
N LEU A 405 15.38 -23.30 -4.73
CA LEU A 405 15.38 -24.43 -3.81
C LEU A 405 14.80 -25.71 -4.43
N SER A 406 14.45 -25.68 -5.73
CA SER A 406 13.85 -26.81 -6.45
C SER A 406 12.62 -27.39 -5.72
N LEU A 407 11.73 -26.50 -5.25
CA LEU A 407 10.53 -26.89 -4.50
C LEU A 407 9.33 -27.21 -5.41
N ASP A 408 9.50 -27.08 -6.72
CA ASP A 408 8.46 -27.38 -7.71
C ASP A 408 7.99 -28.84 -7.61
N GLY A 409 6.67 -29.04 -7.60
CA GLY A 409 6.06 -30.37 -7.54
C GLY A 409 6.17 -31.12 -6.20
N LEU A 410 6.71 -30.51 -5.14
CA LEU A 410 6.64 -31.08 -3.80
C LEU A 410 5.18 -31.13 -3.35
N ARG A 411 4.56 -32.31 -3.45
CA ARG A 411 3.27 -32.60 -2.84
C ARG A 411 3.46 -32.67 -1.34
N PHE A 412 3.42 -31.53 -0.67
CA PHE A 412 3.34 -31.50 0.79
C PHE A 412 2.13 -32.34 1.19
N ALA A 413 2.37 -33.35 2.01
CA ALA A 413 1.33 -34.27 2.44
C ALA A 413 0.31 -33.47 3.26
N TRP A 414 -0.83 -33.16 2.64
CA TRP A 414 -1.97 -32.57 3.32
C TRP A 414 -2.44 -33.52 4.41
N ARG A 415 -1.99 -33.26 5.64
CA ARG A 415 -2.45 -33.96 6.84
C ARG A 415 -3.55 -33.15 7.51
N ASP A 416 -4.62 -32.86 6.77
CA ASP A 416 -5.88 -32.39 7.33
C ASP A 416 -7.01 -33.35 6.93
N PRO A 417 -7.26 -34.40 7.73
CA PRO A 417 -8.28 -35.41 7.42
C PRO A 417 -9.71 -34.86 7.50
N LEU A 418 -9.91 -33.67 8.07
CA LEU A 418 -11.22 -33.07 8.33
C LEU A 418 -11.48 -31.80 7.50
N GLY A 419 -10.48 -31.27 6.81
CA GLY A 419 -10.58 -30.03 6.03
C GLY A 419 -10.87 -28.79 6.89
N ALA A 420 -10.52 -28.83 8.18
CA ALA A 420 -10.89 -27.81 9.15
C ALA A 420 -9.96 -26.59 9.11
N ASN A 421 -8.71 -26.73 8.64
CA ASN A 421 -7.71 -25.67 8.68
C ASN A 421 -7.38 -25.13 7.28
N ARG A 422 -7.76 -23.88 7.04
CA ARG A 422 -7.46 -23.17 5.80
C ARG A 422 -5.96 -22.99 5.54
N PHE A 423 -5.17 -22.74 6.59
CA PHE A 423 -3.72 -22.49 6.49
C PHE A 423 -2.95 -23.55 7.27
N ILE A 424 -2.17 -24.36 6.56
CA ILE A 424 -1.35 -25.44 7.13
C ILE A 424 0.12 -25.09 7.00
N LEU A 425 0.78 -24.80 8.11
CA LEU A 425 2.23 -24.56 8.16
C LEU A 425 2.97 -25.90 8.13
N ASN A 426 3.85 -26.10 7.14
CA ASN A 426 4.63 -27.34 7.03
C ASN A 426 5.89 -27.34 7.92
N SER A 427 6.57 -26.20 8.03
CA SER A 427 7.67 -25.95 8.97
C SER A 427 8.12 -24.49 8.86
N ASN A 428 8.67 -23.95 9.95
CA ASN A 428 9.47 -22.73 9.90
C ASN A 428 10.92 -23.11 9.62
N SER A 429 11.50 -22.51 8.59
CA SER A 429 12.90 -22.71 8.22
C SER A 429 13.66 -21.39 8.28
N VAL A 430 14.92 -21.47 8.71
CA VAL A 430 15.89 -20.39 8.52
C VAL A 430 15.98 -20.09 7.02
N ASP A 431 16.14 -18.82 6.66
CA ASP A 431 16.27 -18.42 5.27
C ASP A 431 17.56 -19.02 4.65
N PRO A 432 17.44 -19.95 3.67
CA PRO A 432 18.60 -20.64 3.10
C PRO A 432 19.33 -19.79 2.05
N ILE A 433 18.73 -18.69 1.59
CA ILE A 433 19.27 -17.83 0.55
C ILE A 433 19.85 -16.57 1.19
N TRP A 434 19.07 -15.86 2.00
CA TRP A 434 19.45 -14.55 2.50
C TRP A 434 20.65 -14.59 3.47
N GLU A 435 21.54 -13.61 3.37
CA GLU A 435 22.60 -13.34 4.36
C GLU A 435 22.39 -11.96 4.99
N GLU A 436 22.44 -11.93 6.32
CA GLU A 436 22.40 -10.69 7.08
C GLU A 436 23.58 -9.81 6.71
N SER A 437 23.29 -8.59 6.26
CA SER A 437 24.29 -7.71 5.68
C SER A 437 23.89 -6.24 5.78
N VAL A 438 24.90 -5.38 5.69
CA VAL A 438 24.74 -3.93 5.68
C VAL A 438 24.91 -3.37 4.27
N VAL A 439 24.26 -2.26 3.99
CA VAL A 439 24.61 -1.39 2.87
C VAL A 439 25.75 -0.47 3.30
N SER A 440 26.64 -0.12 2.37
CA SER A 440 27.82 0.71 2.62
C SER A 440 28.20 1.48 1.36
N ASP A 441 28.86 2.63 1.54
CA ASP A 441 29.41 3.43 0.42
C ASP A 441 30.73 2.88 -0.13
N LEU A 442 31.09 1.63 0.19
CA LEU A 442 32.31 1.01 -0.29
C LEU A 442 32.12 0.54 -1.74
N ASN A 443 33.22 0.53 -2.50
CA ASN A 443 33.22 -0.03 -3.85
C ASN A 443 33.82 -1.43 -3.84
N LEU A 444 33.12 -2.38 -4.49
CA LEU A 444 33.63 -3.71 -4.76
C LEU A 444 34.34 -3.74 -6.11
N SER A 445 35.60 -4.14 -6.13
CA SER A 445 36.39 -4.34 -7.34
C SER A 445 36.67 -5.82 -7.58
N LEU A 446 36.30 -6.30 -8.77
CA LEU A 446 36.50 -7.66 -9.26
C LEU A 446 37.48 -7.64 -10.43
N GLN A 447 38.74 -8.01 -10.16
CA GLN A 447 39.80 -7.98 -11.16
C GLN A 447 40.14 -9.40 -11.64
N SER A 448 39.78 -9.71 -12.88
CA SER A 448 40.05 -11.02 -13.48
C SER A 448 41.53 -11.18 -13.87
N TYR A 449 42.09 -12.33 -13.52
CA TYR A 449 43.42 -12.79 -13.92
C TYR A 449 43.31 -14.20 -14.53
N PHE A 450 44.41 -14.70 -15.10
CA PHE A 450 44.41 -15.99 -15.81
C PHE A 450 43.91 -17.18 -14.95
N PHE A 451 44.24 -17.21 -13.65
CA PHE A 451 43.90 -18.33 -12.75
C PHE A 451 42.74 -18.04 -11.78
N GLY A 452 42.10 -16.87 -11.85
CA GLY A 452 41.02 -16.50 -10.94
C GLY A 452 40.77 -15.00 -10.87
N THR A 453 39.96 -14.58 -9.92
CA THR A 453 39.58 -13.16 -9.75
C THR A 453 40.01 -12.66 -8.39
N LYS A 454 40.68 -11.50 -8.35
CA LYS A 454 40.96 -10.80 -7.12
C LYS A 454 39.75 -9.96 -6.72
N VAL A 455 39.32 -10.10 -5.47
CA VAL A 455 38.18 -9.37 -4.90
C VAL A 455 38.72 -8.38 -3.88
N THR A 456 38.41 -7.09 -4.06
CA THR A 456 38.90 -6.02 -3.17
C THR A 456 37.81 -5.02 -2.86
N LEU A 457 37.86 -4.47 -1.64
CA LEU A 457 37.04 -3.35 -1.20
C LEU A 457 37.87 -2.06 -1.24
N SER A 458 37.21 -0.92 -1.51
CA SER A 458 37.88 0.38 -1.65
C SER A 458 38.63 0.86 -0.42
N ASN A 459 38.31 0.35 0.77
CA ASN A 459 39.00 0.67 2.02
C ASN A 459 40.12 -0.33 2.37
N GLY A 460 40.35 -1.35 1.55
CA GLY A 460 41.37 -2.37 1.77
C GLY A 460 41.03 -3.43 2.81
N GLU A 461 39.79 -3.46 3.33
CA GLU A 461 39.32 -4.58 4.17
C GLU A 461 39.54 -5.91 3.44
N ARG A 462 40.10 -6.89 4.17
CA ARG A 462 40.31 -8.23 3.63
C ARG A 462 38.97 -8.91 3.42
N VAL A 463 38.75 -9.41 2.20
CA VAL A 463 37.57 -10.19 1.85
C VAL A 463 37.86 -11.67 2.11
N VAL A 464 37.01 -12.30 2.92
CA VAL A 464 37.08 -13.69 3.34
C VAL A 464 36.30 -14.58 2.37
N SER A 465 35.10 -14.18 1.97
CA SER A 465 34.28 -14.91 1.02
C SER A 465 33.32 -13.99 0.26
N VAL A 466 32.86 -14.45 -0.90
CA VAL A 466 31.78 -13.82 -1.65
C VAL A 466 30.69 -14.84 -1.88
N SER A 467 29.48 -14.56 -1.38
CA SER A 467 28.29 -15.31 -1.74
C SER A 467 27.55 -14.60 -2.87
N ILE A 468 27.05 -15.35 -3.85
CA ILE A 468 26.32 -14.82 -5.00
C ILE A 468 24.98 -15.51 -5.18
N TRP A 469 23.99 -14.74 -5.63
CA TRP A 469 22.66 -15.26 -6.00
C TRP A 469 22.12 -14.52 -7.23
N ASP A 470 21.60 -15.29 -8.19
CA ASP A 470 21.04 -14.75 -9.45
C ASP A 470 19.50 -14.77 -9.50
N GLY A 471 18.87 -15.10 -8.37
CA GLY A 471 17.41 -15.20 -8.26
C GLY A 471 16.83 -16.54 -8.77
N THR A 472 17.64 -17.42 -9.35
CA THR A 472 17.15 -18.65 -10.01
C THR A 472 17.86 -19.89 -9.53
N ASN A 473 19.18 -19.84 -9.35
CA ASN A 473 19.99 -20.95 -8.87
C ASN A 473 20.18 -20.87 -7.34
N PRO A 474 20.50 -21.99 -6.68
CA PRO A 474 20.93 -21.97 -5.29
C PRO A 474 22.06 -20.95 -5.08
N LYS A 475 22.05 -20.28 -3.92
CA LYS A 475 23.14 -19.39 -3.53
C LYS A 475 24.47 -20.15 -3.55
N GLU A 476 25.48 -19.56 -4.17
CA GLU A 476 26.84 -20.08 -4.21
C GLU A 476 27.74 -19.24 -3.29
N THR A 477 28.51 -19.89 -2.41
CA THR A 477 29.52 -19.22 -1.56
C THR A 477 30.93 -19.59 -2.00
N ILE A 478 31.73 -18.58 -2.33
CA ILE A 478 33.11 -18.72 -2.81
C ILE A 478 34.05 -18.23 -1.71
N ILE A 479 34.84 -19.15 -1.16
CA ILE A 479 35.87 -18.83 -0.15
C ILE A 479 37.13 -18.32 -0.85
N LEU A 480 37.69 -17.21 -0.36
CA LEU A 480 38.89 -16.60 -0.92
C LEU A 480 40.13 -16.99 -0.12
N ASP A 481 41.29 -16.93 -0.77
CA ASP A 481 42.57 -17.21 -0.11
C ASP A 481 43.08 -16.06 0.79
N GLY A 482 44.29 -16.20 1.32
CA GLY A 482 44.95 -15.18 2.15
C GLY A 482 45.11 -13.80 1.50
N SER A 483 45.04 -13.74 0.17
CA SER A 483 45.18 -12.54 -0.65
C SER A 483 43.85 -12.06 -1.27
N SER A 484 42.73 -12.57 -0.77
CA SER A 484 41.37 -12.30 -1.27
C SER A 484 41.20 -12.69 -2.75
N PHE A 485 41.75 -13.83 -3.12
CA PHE A 485 41.71 -14.36 -4.48
C PHE A 485 40.76 -15.56 -4.61
N ALA A 486 39.86 -15.50 -5.61
CA ALA A 486 38.95 -16.58 -5.98
C ALA A 486 39.59 -17.46 -7.05
N MET A 487 40.27 -18.53 -6.62
CA MET A 487 40.94 -19.47 -7.53
C MET A 487 39.94 -20.17 -8.46
N ALA A 488 40.32 -20.36 -9.72
CA ALA A 488 39.51 -21.03 -10.76
C ALA A 488 38.13 -20.40 -11.07
N ARG A 489 37.86 -19.19 -10.55
CA ARG A 489 36.69 -18.37 -10.90
C ARG A 489 37.16 -17.11 -11.63
N SER A 490 37.16 -17.15 -12.96
CA SER A 490 37.68 -16.06 -13.81
C SER A 490 36.65 -14.97 -14.11
N ASP A 491 35.35 -15.24 -13.94
CA ASP A 491 34.28 -14.26 -14.16
C ASP A 491 33.07 -14.52 -13.26
N PHE A 492 32.72 -13.52 -12.47
CA PHE A 492 31.55 -13.54 -11.60
C PHE A 492 30.29 -13.04 -12.31
N ARG A 493 30.44 -12.20 -13.35
CA ARG A 493 29.42 -11.26 -13.83
C ARG A 493 28.76 -11.66 -15.14
N VAL A 494 29.49 -12.31 -16.06
CA VAL A 494 29.10 -12.41 -17.47
C VAL A 494 27.64 -12.83 -17.67
N GLY A 495 26.86 -11.86 -18.16
CA GLY A 495 25.50 -12.03 -18.65
C GLY A 495 24.41 -12.18 -17.59
N LYS A 496 24.67 -11.88 -16.31
CA LYS A 496 23.75 -12.15 -15.19
C LYS A 496 23.34 -10.90 -14.40
N ASN A 497 22.17 -10.97 -13.76
CA ASN A 497 21.80 -10.08 -12.66
C ASN A 497 22.19 -10.77 -11.35
N LEU A 498 22.94 -10.10 -10.49
CA LEU A 498 23.55 -10.72 -9.33
C LEU A 498 23.33 -9.88 -8.08
N TRP A 499 22.95 -10.57 -7.02
CA TRP A 499 23.12 -10.12 -5.65
C TRP A 499 24.37 -10.75 -5.07
N MET A 500 25.18 -9.97 -4.38
CA MET A 500 26.47 -10.40 -3.84
C MET A 500 26.56 -10.01 -2.37
N TRP A 501 26.93 -10.96 -1.52
CA TRP A 501 27.29 -10.70 -0.13
C TRP A 501 28.79 -10.89 0.02
N VAL A 502 29.47 -9.85 0.44
CA VAL A 502 30.93 -9.83 0.63
C VAL A 502 31.21 -9.90 2.12
N GLN A 503 31.75 -11.04 2.55
CA GLN A 503 32.14 -11.27 3.93
C GLN A 503 33.56 -10.76 4.15
N THR A 504 33.72 -9.91 5.16
CA THR A 504 35.00 -9.49 5.71
C THR A 504 35.21 -10.15 7.07
N GLU A 505 36.34 -9.87 7.74
CA GLU A 505 36.57 -10.35 9.10
C GLU A 505 35.59 -9.73 10.12
N GLU A 506 35.01 -8.56 9.83
CA GLU A 506 34.16 -7.83 10.77
C GLU A 506 32.66 -7.86 10.41
N ARG A 507 32.32 -7.93 9.12
CA ARG A 507 30.95 -7.72 8.63
C ARG A 507 30.69 -8.30 7.25
N THR A 508 29.40 -8.43 6.91
CA THR A 508 28.91 -8.79 5.59
C THR A 508 28.30 -7.57 4.90
N ILE A 509 28.71 -7.29 3.66
CA ILE A 509 28.25 -6.12 2.90
C ILE A 509 27.50 -6.58 1.65
N SER A 510 26.32 -6.00 1.40
CA SER A 510 25.53 -6.27 0.20
C SER A 510 25.99 -5.43 -0.99
N PHE A 511 26.15 -6.06 -2.14
CA PHE A 511 26.41 -5.45 -3.44
C PHE A 511 25.46 -6.02 -4.49
N CYS A 512 25.26 -5.29 -5.58
CA CYS A 512 24.47 -5.79 -6.69
C CYS A 512 25.05 -5.39 -8.06
N HIS A 513 24.76 -6.24 -9.05
CA HIS A 513 25.13 -6.05 -10.44
C HIS A 513 23.93 -6.34 -11.34
N THR A 514 23.70 -5.48 -12.32
CA THR A 514 22.66 -5.63 -13.33
C THR A 514 23.28 -5.87 -14.69
N LYS A 515 22.70 -6.78 -15.45
CA LYS A 515 23.13 -7.10 -16.82
C LYS A 515 23.04 -5.91 -17.77
N GLN A 516 22.07 -5.01 -17.54
CA GLN A 516 21.80 -3.85 -18.38
C GLN A 516 21.60 -2.62 -17.50
N LYS A 517 22.26 -1.52 -17.88
CA LYS A 517 22.13 -0.25 -17.18
C LYS A 517 20.66 0.20 -17.10
N GLY A 518 20.20 0.51 -15.90
CA GLY A 518 18.85 1.02 -15.65
C GLY A 518 17.73 -0.03 -15.79
N SER A 519 18.06 -1.31 -15.94
CA SER A 519 17.10 -2.41 -16.04
C SER A 519 17.29 -3.39 -14.90
N PHE A 520 16.31 -3.44 -14.00
CA PHE A 520 16.31 -4.31 -12.82
C PHE A 520 15.26 -5.41 -12.98
N PRO A 521 15.59 -6.69 -12.74
CA PRO A 521 14.55 -7.71 -12.60
C PRO A 521 13.69 -7.42 -11.35
N LYS A 522 12.42 -7.81 -11.38
CA LYS A 522 11.44 -7.53 -10.30
C LYS A 522 11.94 -7.91 -8.89
N TRP A 523 12.66 -9.03 -8.77
CA TRP A 523 13.19 -9.48 -7.48
C TRP A 523 14.27 -8.54 -6.92
N MET A 524 15.10 -7.93 -7.78
CA MET A 524 16.08 -6.92 -7.34
C MET A 524 15.39 -5.62 -6.98
N VAL A 525 14.36 -5.21 -7.74
CA VAL A 525 13.55 -4.02 -7.38
C VAL A 525 12.96 -4.17 -5.98
N PHE A 526 12.45 -5.36 -5.64
CA PHE A 526 11.99 -5.67 -4.29
C PHE A 526 13.11 -5.52 -3.26
N LEU A 527 14.26 -6.16 -3.45
CA LEU A 527 15.38 -6.09 -2.49
C LEU A 527 15.91 -4.67 -2.28
N LEU A 528 16.05 -3.89 -3.35
CA LEU A 528 16.51 -2.49 -3.29
C LEU A 528 15.53 -1.64 -2.48
N ASN A 529 14.24 -1.75 -2.78
CA ASN A 529 13.19 -1.09 -2.00
C ASN A 529 13.21 -1.56 -0.54
N ARG A 530 13.40 -2.85 -0.31
CA ARG A 530 13.36 -3.42 1.03
C ARG A 530 14.51 -2.96 1.92
N LEU A 531 15.72 -2.91 1.36
CA LEU A 531 16.89 -2.33 2.02
C LEU A 531 16.66 -0.88 2.39
N HIS A 532 16.14 -0.06 1.48
CA HIS A 532 15.82 1.33 1.79
C HIS A 532 14.84 1.41 2.95
N THR A 533 13.73 0.65 2.88
CA THR A 533 12.70 0.62 3.93
C THR A 533 13.26 0.23 5.30
N LYS A 534 14.18 -0.74 5.38
CA LYS A 534 14.64 -1.34 6.64
C LYS A 534 15.91 -0.72 7.20
N GLN A 535 16.80 -0.26 6.33
CA GLN A 535 18.11 0.27 6.70
C GLN A 535 18.24 1.77 6.45
N ASN A 536 17.25 2.41 5.79
CA ASN A 536 17.29 3.81 5.37
C ASN A 536 18.52 4.13 4.50
N GLN A 537 18.89 3.20 3.62
CA GLN A 537 20.05 3.30 2.73
C GLN A 537 19.72 2.84 1.32
N ASN A 538 20.30 3.52 0.32
CA ASN A 538 20.16 3.19 -1.09
C ASN A 538 21.35 2.38 -1.57
N LEU A 539 21.11 1.15 -2.03
CA LEU A 539 22.13 0.36 -2.70
C LEU A 539 22.14 0.67 -4.21
N LEU A 540 23.27 1.09 -4.74
CA LEU A 540 23.45 1.33 -6.17
C LEU A 540 24.05 0.10 -6.84
N CYS A 541 23.36 -0.46 -7.83
CA CYS A 541 23.88 -1.60 -8.58
C CYS A 541 24.82 -1.16 -9.71
N SER A 542 25.93 -1.87 -9.85
CA SER A 542 26.83 -1.74 -11.01
C SER A 542 26.18 -2.30 -12.29
N ASN A 543 26.60 -1.82 -13.46
CA ASN A 543 26.20 -2.38 -14.77
C ASN A 543 27.41 -2.66 -15.67
N ASP A 544 28.60 -2.63 -15.07
CA ASP A 544 29.90 -2.46 -15.70
C ASP A 544 30.65 -3.79 -15.86
#